data_AF-A0A9X9WG61-F1
#
_entry.id   AF-A0A9X9WG61-F1
#
_cell.length_a   1.000
_cell.length_b   1.000
_cell.length_c   1.000
_cell.angle_alpha   90.00
_cell.angle_beta   90.00
_cell.angle_gamma   90.00
#
_symmetry.space_group_name_H-M   'P 1'
#
loop_
_entity.id
_entity.type
_entity.pdbx_description
1 polymer ?
#
loop_
_entity_poly.entity_id
_entity_poly.type
_entity_poly.pdbx_seq_one_letter_code
_entity_poly.pdbx_strand_id
1 'polypeptide(L)'
;MPKDDTHFPTLPTEPRRPGLVPRLFSWLFATGGSRHGTLGTHEELFRIRGELATLRAELEAMHAAVGRRDIATLEELFRGGNRRQVEALIRDRTQNVPLPDGSVLCRTLGRFKMFTDAADGGIAPHLLLDGYWEYWITEFICRNVARGETAYDVGAVYGYYTAVLADLVGSAGRVVALEPNPWLHSLLRRNVAVNGLGDIVTLHRTAAAEAKHDAQRVPAQLTGPFHGPFANWFTFEHGRAGCPAPAEALQDLEPGSIDVLRIGVASAADSIVAGLGGLLDRSPNLRILMEFDANRCKEAPALLAALSARYPLRYIDGDSRAKPCTVEELMTQRRVTTLYLSKVEPR
;
A
#
# COMPACT_ATOMS: atom_id res chain seq x y z
N MET A 1 -55.63 -27.83 -10.12
CA MET A 1 -55.90 -26.40 -10.40
C MET A 1 -57.16 -25.98 -9.67
N PRO A 2 -57.28 -24.73 -9.19
CA PRO A 2 -56.28 -23.63 -9.17
C PRO A 2 -56.30 -22.87 -7.79
N LYS A 3 -55.54 -21.81 -7.45
CA LYS A 3 -54.72 -20.81 -8.18
C LYS A 3 -53.51 -20.38 -7.33
N ASP A 4 -52.43 -20.06 -8.04
CA ASP A 4 -51.33 -19.17 -7.68
C ASP A 4 -51.82 -17.81 -7.17
N ASP A 5 -51.08 -17.19 -6.25
CA ASP A 5 -50.99 -15.74 -6.08
C ASP A 5 -49.61 -15.36 -5.51
N THR A 6 -48.56 -15.53 -6.32
CA THR A 6 -47.30 -14.79 -6.18
C THR A 6 -47.30 -13.63 -7.17
N HIS A 7 -47.92 -12.52 -6.77
CA HIS A 7 -47.84 -11.28 -7.53
C HIS A 7 -46.45 -10.64 -7.36
N PHE A 8 -45.56 -10.89 -8.32
CA PHE A 8 -44.43 -10.01 -8.60
C PHE A 8 -44.92 -8.84 -9.46
N PRO A 9 -44.56 -7.58 -9.14
CA PRO A 9 -44.83 -6.46 -10.03
C PRO A 9 -44.05 -6.64 -11.34
N THR A 10 -44.77 -6.60 -12.46
CA THR A 10 -44.22 -6.62 -13.81
C THR A 10 -43.30 -5.43 -14.03
N LEU A 11 -42.01 -5.70 -14.30
CA LEU A 11 -41.08 -4.71 -14.83
C LEU A 11 -41.56 -4.23 -16.21
N PRO A 12 -41.45 -2.93 -16.53
CA PRO A 12 -41.75 -2.45 -17.88
C PRO A 12 -40.82 -3.11 -18.89
N THR A 13 -41.39 -3.82 -19.86
CA THR A 13 -40.70 -4.24 -21.07
C THR A 13 -40.53 -3.03 -21.99
N GLU A 14 -39.52 -2.21 -21.72
CA GLU A 14 -39.01 -1.26 -22.73
C GLU A 14 -38.08 -1.97 -23.72
N PRO A 15 -38.08 -1.55 -25.00
CA PRO A 15 -37.28 -2.20 -26.02
C PRO A 15 -35.78 -2.01 -25.73
N ARG A 16 -35.00 -3.09 -25.89
CA ARG A 16 -33.54 -3.05 -25.87
C ARG A 16 -33.04 -2.00 -26.87
N ARG A 17 -32.65 -0.82 -26.38
CA ARG A 17 -31.80 0.09 -27.14
C ARG A 17 -30.44 -0.61 -27.28
N PRO A 18 -29.88 -0.75 -28.50
CA PRO A 18 -28.55 -1.33 -28.66
C PRO A 18 -27.56 -0.42 -27.93
N GLY A 19 -26.81 -0.99 -26.97
CA GLY A 19 -25.81 -0.26 -26.20
C GLY A 19 -24.80 0.44 -27.10
N LEU A 20 -24.23 1.55 -26.63
CA LEU A 20 -23.30 2.40 -27.40
C LEU A 20 -21.93 1.72 -27.66
N VAL A 21 -21.58 0.72 -26.85
CA VAL A 21 -20.26 0.08 -26.83
C VAL A 21 -19.87 -0.59 -28.16
N PRO A 22 -20.77 -1.32 -28.88
CA PRO A 22 -20.44 -1.89 -30.19
C PRO A 22 -20.27 -0.85 -31.30
N ARG A 23 -20.90 0.34 -31.18
CA ARG A 23 -20.82 1.40 -32.21
C ARG A 23 -19.46 2.11 -32.23
N LEU A 24 -18.86 2.33 -31.05
CA LEU A 24 -17.52 2.90 -30.92
C LEU A 24 -16.44 1.93 -31.44
N PHE A 25 -16.58 0.63 -31.15
CA PHE A 25 -15.69 -0.40 -31.66
C PHE A 25 -15.80 -0.58 -33.18
N SER A 26 -17.02 -0.55 -33.74
CA SER A 26 -17.22 -0.61 -35.20
C SER A 26 -16.56 0.57 -35.93
N TRP A 27 -16.46 1.75 -35.31
CA TRP A 27 -15.89 2.95 -35.95
C TRP A 27 -14.35 2.97 -35.91
N LEU A 28 -13.73 2.59 -34.79
CA LEU A 28 -12.27 2.51 -34.64
C LEU A 28 -11.61 1.54 -35.65
N PHE A 29 -12.33 0.49 -36.07
CA PHE A 29 -11.83 -0.48 -37.05
C PHE A 29 -12.27 -0.20 -38.50
N ALA A 30 -13.21 0.71 -38.73
CA ALA A 30 -13.67 1.06 -40.08
C ALA A 30 -12.76 2.11 -40.77
N THR A 31 -11.93 2.85 -40.03
CA THR A 31 -11.04 3.89 -40.58
C THR A 31 -9.67 3.37 -41.03
N GLY A 32 -9.48 2.05 -41.09
CA GLY A 32 -8.24 1.40 -41.54
C GLY A 32 -8.01 1.42 -43.06
N GLY A 33 -8.48 2.44 -43.78
CA GLY A 33 -8.43 2.42 -45.24
C GLY A 33 -8.76 3.72 -45.95
N SER A 34 -7.96 4.78 -45.77
CA SER A 34 -7.64 5.69 -46.88
C SER A 34 -6.51 6.66 -46.52
N ARG A 35 -5.55 6.76 -47.42
CA ARG A 35 -4.42 7.70 -47.39
C ARG A 35 -4.92 9.15 -47.41
N HIS A 36 -4.25 9.99 -46.62
CA HIS A 36 -4.32 11.46 -46.60
C HIS A 36 -5.62 12.08 -46.05
N GLY A 37 -5.60 12.49 -44.78
CA GLY A 37 -6.65 13.29 -44.17
C GLY A 37 -6.09 14.10 -43.00
N THR A 38 -6.05 15.42 -43.18
CA THR A 38 -5.76 16.45 -42.18
C THR A 38 -6.47 16.20 -40.85
N LEU A 39 -5.79 16.51 -39.74
CA LEU A 39 -6.37 16.63 -38.39
C LEU A 39 -7.76 17.29 -38.48
N GLY A 40 -8.72 16.62 -37.85
CA GLY A 40 -10.16 16.73 -38.09
C GLY A 40 -10.73 18.14 -38.21
N THR A 41 -11.75 18.25 -39.04
CA THR A 41 -12.46 19.52 -39.30
C THR A 41 -12.95 20.15 -37.99
N HIS A 42 -13.15 21.48 -37.98
CA HIS A 42 -13.71 22.17 -36.79
C HIS A 42 -15.00 21.51 -36.28
N GLU A 43 -15.79 20.90 -37.17
CA GLU A 43 -16.98 20.12 -36.84
C GLU A 43 -16.66 18.84 -36.05
N GLU A 44 -15.59 18.11 -36.38
CA GLU A 44 -15.20 16.91 -35.63
C GLU A 44 -14.71 17.26 -34.23
N LEU A 45 -13.95 18.35 -34.08
CA LEU A 45 -13.55 18.87 -32.77
C LEU A 45 -14.76 19.35 -31.95
N PHE A 46 -15.75 19.99 -32.59
CA PHE A 46 -16.98 20.43 -31.94
C PHE A 46 -17.83 19.23 -31.49
N ARG A 47 -17.92 18.18 -32.32
CA ARG A 47 -18.62 16.94 -31.99
C ARG A 47 -17.94 16.20 -30.84
N ILE A 48 -16.61 16.08 -30.86
CA ILE A 48 -15.84 15.46 -29.76
C ILE A 48 -16.05 16.24 -28.45
N ARG A 49 -16.03 17.59 -28.50
CA ARG A 49 -16.33 18.42 -27.33
C ARG A 49 -17.76 18.20 -26.82
N GLY A 50 -18.73 18.07 -27.73
CA GLY A 50 -20.11 17.75 -27.38
C GLY A 50 -20.24 16.39 -26.70
N GLU A 51 -19.61 15.34 -27.25
CA GLU A 51 -19.61 13.99 -26.67
C GLU A 51 -18.90 13.95 -25.31
N LEU A 52 -17.78 14.66 -25.15
CA LEU A 52 -17.08 14.81 -23.87
C LEU A 52 -17.92 15.54 -22.81
N ALA A 53 -18.68 16.56 -23.22
CA ALA A 53 -19.57 17.28 -22.33
C ALA A 53 -20.72 16.38 -21.85
N THR A 54 -21.31 15.58 -22.75
CA THR A 54 -22.35 14.61 -22.41
C THR A 54 -21.83 13.53 -21.46
N LEU A 55 -20.64 12.96 -21.73
CA LEU A 55 -20.02 11.98 -20.83
C LEU A 55 -19.71 12.55 -19.45
N ARG A 56 -19.27 13.81 -19.36
CA ARG A 56 -19.06 14.48 -18.07
C ARG A 56 -20.38 14.67 -17.32
N ALA A 57 -21.44 15.11 -18.01
CA ALA A 57 -22.75 15.29 -17.39
C ALA A 57 -23.36 13.96 -16.92
N GLU A 58 -23.19 12.89 -17.68
CA GLU A 58 -23.63 11.54 -17.28
C GLU A 58 -22.82 11.04 -16.07
N LEU A 59 -21.51 11.25 -16.05
CA LEU A 59 -20.65 10.90 -14.91
C LEU A 59 -21.04 11.69 -13.65
N GLU A 60 -21.30 12.99 -13.78
CA GLU A 60 -21.80 13.84 -12.68
C GLU A 60 -23.17 13.39 -12.18
N ALA A 61 -24.11 13.07 -13.08
CA ALA A 61 -25.42 12.55 -12.72
C ALA A 61 -25.31 11.18 -12.02
N MET A 62 -24.39 10.33 -12.44
CA MET A 62 -24.12 9.03 -11.80
C MET A 62 -23.49 9.21 -10.41
N HIS A 63 -22.56 10.17 -10.26
CA HIS A 63 -22.01 10.57 -8.96
C HIS A 63 -23.07 11.19 -8.05
N ALA A 64 -24.05 11.93 -8.58
CA ALA A 64 -25.13 12.50 -7.81
C ALA A 64 -26.17 11.44 -7.37
N ALA A 65 -26.51 10.49 -8.26
CA ALA A 65 -27.51 9.45 -7.99
C ALA A 65 -27.04 8.35 -7.04
N VAL A 66 -25.74 8.04 -7.04
CA VAL A 66 -25.14 7.00 -6.19
C VAL A 66 -24.46 7.61 -4.94
N GLY A 67 -24.38 8.94 -4.88
CA GLY A 67 -23.41 9.66 -4.05
C GLY A 67 -22.00 9.47 -4.62
N ARG A 68 -21.10 10.45 -4.46
CA ARG A 68 -19.68 10.12 -4.46
C ARG A 68 -19.57 9.01 -3.41
N ARG A 69 -19.19 7.78 -3.77
CA ARG A 69 -18.66 6.84 -2.77
C ARG A 69 -17.37 7.47 -2.29
N ASP A 70 -17.51 8.40 -1.33
CA ASP A 70 -16.46 9.29 -0.85
C ASP A 70 -15.32 8.50 -0.18
N ILE A 71 -15.58 7.23 0.14
CA ILE A 71 -14.67 6.29 0.76
C ILE A 71 -14.83 4.97 -0.01
N ALA A 72 -13.78 4.54 -0.72
CA ALA A 72 -13.74 3.20 -1.31
C ALA A 72 -13.26 2.20 -0.27
N THR A 73 -13.89 1.04 -0.13
CA THR A 73 -13.33 -0.05 0.68
C THR A 73 -12.12 -0.67 -0.03
N LEU A 74 -11.17 -1.26 0.71
CA LEU A 74 -10.06 -1.98 0.08
C LEU A 74 -10.58 -3.13 -0.79
N GLU A 75 -11.63 -3.81 -0.33
CA GLU A 75 -12.28 -4.85 -1.12
C GLU A 75 -12.81 -4.31 -2.46
N GLU A 76 -13.49 -3.15 -2.47
CA GLU A 76 -13.96 -2.53 -3.71
C GLU A 76 -12.84 -2.10 -4.65
N LEU A 77 -11.73 -1.57 -4.12
CA LEU A 77 -10.60 -1.14 -4.93
C LEU A 77 -9.94 -2.32 -5.64
N PHE A 78 -9.76 -3.44 -4.94
CA PHE A 78 -9.02 -4.59 -5.46
C PHE A 78 -9.91 -5.68 -6.06
N ARG A 79 -11.25 -5.50 -6.11
CA ARG A 79 -12.18 -6.45 -6.72
C ARG A 79 -12.12 -6.39 -8.25
N GLY A 80 -11.37 -7.32 -8.86
CA GLY A 80 -11.49 -7.68 -10.29
C GLY A 80 -11.14 -6.59 -11.30
N GLY A 81 -10.59 -5.45 -10.85
CA GLY A 81 -10.14 -4.36 -11.70
C GLY A 81 -8.74 -4.62 -12.26
N ASN A 82 -8.48 -4.14 -13.48
CA ASN A 82 -7.11 -4.04 -13.96
C ASN A 82 -6.36 -3.01 -13.09
N ARG A 83 -5.12 -3.30 -12.66
CA ARG A 83 -4.27 -2.40 -11.87
C ARG A 83 -4.36 -0.92 -12.28
N ARG A 84 -4.34 -0.62 -13.59
CA ARG A 84 -4.43 0.77 -14.09
C ARG A 84 -5.74 1.46 -13.71
N GLN A 85 -6.84 0.74 -13.70
CA GLN A 85 -8.15 1.27 -13.30
C GLN A 85 -8.17 1.54 -11.80
N VAL A 86 -7.62 0.63 -10.99
CA VAL A 86 -7.54 0.81 -9.54
C VAL A 86 -6.68 2.02 -9.19
N GLU A 87 -5.48 2.13 -9.77
CA GLU A 87 -4.61 3.29 -9.58
C GLU A 87 -5.28 4.60 -10.00
N ALA A 88 -6.01 4.61 -11.12
CA ALA A 88 -6.77 5.79 -11.56
C ALA A 88 -7.90 6.16 -10.59
N LEU A 89 -8.62 5.16 -10.06
CA LEU A 89 -9.67 5.36 -9.06
C LEU A 89 -9.13 5.88 -7.73
N ILE A 90 -7.94 5.45 -7.32
CA ILE A 90 -7.26 5.99 -6.14
C ILE A 90 -6.88 7.45 -6.41
N ARG A 91 -6.18 7.72 -7.52
CA ARG A 91 -5.74 9.07 -7.90
C ARG A 91 -6.88 10.08 -8.01
N ASP A 92 -8.02 9.68 -8.57
CA ASP A 92 -9.22 10.54 -8.66
C ASP A 92 -9.78 10.94 -7.28
N ARG A 93 -9.54 10.12 -6.26
CA ARG A 93 -9.99 10.37 -4.88
C ARG A 93 -8.90 10.99 -4.01
N THR A 94 -7.66 11.04 -4.47
CA THR A 94 -6.55 11.67 -3.75
C THR A 94 -6.80 13.17 -3.67
N GLN A 95 -6.81 13.68 -2.44
CA GLN A 95 -6.87 15.10 -2.14
C GLN A 95 -5.80 15.39 -1.10
N ASN A 96 -5.25 16.58 -1.11
CA ASN A 96 -4.33 17.02 -0.09
C ASN A 96 -4.59 18.47 0.32
N VAL A 97 -4.30 18.78 1.58
CA VAL A 97 -4.47 20.10 2.19
C VAL A 97 -3.25 20.37 3.08
N PRO A 98 -2.41 21.37 2.76
CA PRO A 98 -1.31 21.77 3.63
C PRO A 98 -1.86 22.40 4.91
N LEU A 99 -1.18 22.16 6.04
CA LEU A 99 -1.55 22.67 7.34
C LEU A 99 -0.50 23.65 7.88
N PRO A 100 -0.88 24.56 8.80
CA PRO A 100 0.04 25.56 9.34
C PRO A 100 1.23 24.99 10.12
N ASP A 101 1.16 23.73 10.57
CA ASP A 101 2.20 23.04 11.35
C ASP A 101 3.28 22.38 10.48
N GLY A 102 3.27 22.63 9.16
CA GLY A 102 4.22 22.02 8.22
C GLY A 102 3.85 20.59 7.82
N SER A 103 2.72 20.05 8.30
CA SER A 103 2.19 18.78 7.81
C SER A 103 1.24 19.00 6.63
N VAL A 104 1.02 17.95 5.84
CA VAL A 104 0.01 17.91 4.79
C VAL A 104 -0.96 16.77 5.09
N LEU A 105 -2.25 17.07 5.15
CA LEU A 105 -3.29 16.05 5.24
C LEU A 105 -3.64 15.59 3.83
N CYS A 106 -3.57 14.30 3.55
CA CYS A 106 -4.02 13.71 2.30
C CYS A 106 -4.97 12.53 2.47
N ARG A 107 -5.61 12.15 1.36
CA ARG A 107 -6.39 10.92 1.26
C ARG A 107 -5.61 9.85 0.51
N THR A 108 -5.36 8.72 1.14
CA THR A 108 -4.70 7.55 0.52
C THR A 108 -5.71 6.43 0.28
N LEU A 109 -5.47 5.64 -0.77
CA LEU A 109 -6.33 4.55 -1.24
C LEU A 109 -7.80 4.96 -1.36
N GLY A 110 -8.05 6.23 -1.68
CA GLY A 110 -9.41 6.77 -1.75
C GLY A 110 -10.23 6.70 -0.45
N ARG A 111 -9.61 6.43 0.71
CA ARG A 111 -10.32 6.34 2.00
C ARG A 111 -9.59 6.87 3.22
N PHE A 112 -8.30 6.55 3.40
CA PHE A 112 -7.62 6.81 4.66
C PHE A 112 -7.14 8.25 4.69
N LYS A 113 -7.35 8.92 5.81
CA LYS A 113 -6.79 10.25 6.06
C LYS A 113 -5.37 10.09 6.61
N MET A 114 -4.39 10.75 6.01
CA MET A 114 -2.99 10.62 6.38
C MET A 114 -2.35 12.00 6.48
N PHE A 115 -1.82 12.34 7.65
CA PHE A 115 -0.90 13.45 7.85
C PHE A 115 0.51 12.99 7.48
N THR A 116 1.13 13.70 6.56
CA THR A 116 2.53 13.54 6.13
C THR A 116 3.33 14.80 6.47
N ASP A 117 4.65 14.69 6.51
CA ASP A 117 5.53 15.86 6.57
C ASP A 117 5.59 16.52 5.18
N ALA A 118 5.50 17.85 5.10
CA ALA A 118 5.66 18.57 3.83
C ALA A 118 7.11 18.56 3.30
N ALA A 119 8.10 18.38 4.18
CA ALA A 119 9.52 18.33 3.84
C ALA A 119 9.98 16.93 3.38
N ASP A 120 9.11 15.91 3.48
CA ASP A 120 9.46 14.57 3.08
C ASP A 120 9.50 14.42 1.56
N GLY A 121 10.71 14.24 1.03
CA GLY A 121 10.97 13.96 -0.39
C GLY A 121 10.94 12.46 -0.75
N GLY A 122 10.54 11.60 0.18
CA GLY A 122 10.52 10.15 0.06
C GLY A 122 9.14 9.60 -0.23
N ILE A 123 8.35 9.27 0.80
CA ILE A 123 7.05 8.60 0.67
C ILE A 123 5.93 9.62 0.48
N ALA A 124 6.03 10.80 1.12
CA ALA A 124 5.00 11.81 1.03
C ALA A 124 4.62 12.20 -0.42
N PRO A 125 5.53 12.43 -1.38
CA PRO A 125 5.14 12.84 -2.74
C PRO A 125 4.21 11.82 -3.41
N HIS A 126 4.45 10.52 -3.18
CA HIS A 126 3.60 9.45 -3.70
C HIS A 126 2.24 9.42 -3.00
N LEU A 127 2.20 9.59 -1.67
CA LEU A 127 0.92 9.66 -0.95
C LEU A 127 0.10 10.91 -1.33
N LEU A 128 0.77 12.04 -1.60
CA LEU A 128 0.14 13.31 -1.91
C LEU A 128 -0.38 13.40 -3.35
N LEU A 129 0.33 12.79 -4.31
CA LEU A 129 0.02 12.85 -5.74
C LEU A 129 -0.67 11.58 -6.25
N ASP A 130 -0.15 10.41 -5.90
CA ASP A 130 -0.67 9.12 -6.38
C ASP A 130 -1.75 8.56 -5.45
N GLY A 131 -1.69 8.88 -4.15
CA GLY A 131 -2.60 8.36 -3.13
C GLY A 131 -2.26 6.96 -2.65
N TYR A 132 -1.13 6.39 -3.05
CA TYR A 132 -0.67 5.07 -2.61
C TYR A 132 0.85 5.01 -2.55
N TRP A 133 1.36 4.07 -1.76
CA TRP A 133 2.77 3.70 -1.72
C TRP A 133 2.89 2.25 -2.16
N GLU A 134 3.83 1.97 -3.08
CA GLU A 134 4.12 0.64 -3.64
C GLU A 134 2.84 -0.19 -3.86
N TYR A 135 2.05 0.21 -4.87
CA TYR A 135 0.76 -0.41 -5.17
C TYR A 135 0.83 -1.94 -5.15
N TRP A 136 1.90 -2.53 -5.71
CA TRP A 136 2.02 -3.97 -5.84
C TRP A 136 2.20 -4.70 -4.48
N ILE A 137 2.86 -4.05 -3.52
CA ILE A 137 2.96 -4.57 -2.15
C ILE A 137 1.62 -4.39 -1.43
N THR A 138 0.98 -3.23 -1.59
CA THR A 138 -0.36 -2.98 -1.03
C THR A 138 -1.37 -4.02 -1.50
N GLU A 139 -1.41 -4.30 -2.80
CA GLU A 139 -2.29 -5.31 -3.40
C GLU A 139 -1.95 -6.73 -2.96
N PHE A 140 -0.65 -7.05 -2.82
CA PHE A 140 -0.22 -8.34 -2.27
C PHE A 140 -0.72 -8.52 -0.83
N ILE A 141 -0.55 -7.51 0.03
CA ILE A 141 -1.03 -7.52 1.42
C ILE A 141 -2.56 -7.69 1.45
N CYS A 142 -3.30 -6.93 0.63
CA CYS A 142 -4.77 -7.00 0.59
C CYS A 142 -5.30 -8.39 0.23
N ARG A 143 -4.56 -9.18 -0.55
CA ARG A 143 -4.93 -10.56 -0.88
C ARG A 143 -4.51 -11.58 0.18
N ASN A 144 -3.48 -11.27 0.95
CA ASN A 144 -2.80 -12.23 1.81
C ASN A 144 -3.04 -12.03 3.31
N VAL A 145 -3.74 -10.97 3.73
CA VAL A 145 -4.12 -10.74 5.13
C VAL A 145 -5.62 -10.96 5.32
N ALA A 146 -5.99 -11.65 6.39
CA ALA A 146 -7.36 -12.03 6.70
C ALA A 146 -7.87 -11.39 7.99
N ARG A 147 -9.20 -11.41 8.16
CA ARG A 147 -9.87 -10.93 9.38
C ARG A 147 -9.45 -11.76 10.58
N GLY A 148 -9.29 -11.12 11.74
CA GLY A 148 -8.91 -11.76 12.99
C GLY A 148 -7.41 -12.00 13.16
N GLU A 149 -6.58 -11.73 12.15
CA GLU A 149 -5.14 -11.93 12.24
C GLU A 149 -4.45 -10.88 13.11
N THR A 150 -3.29 -11.24 13.65
CA THR A 150 -2.38 -10.32 14.34
C THR A 150 -1.21 -9.95 13.42
N ALA A 151 -1.07 -8.65 13.14
CA ALA A 151 -0.07 -8.12 12.22
C ALA A 151 0.89 -7.13 12.88
N TYR A 152 2.18 -7.21 12.55
CA TYR A 152 3.20 -6.28 13.02
C TYR A 152 3.71 -5.43 11.83
N ASP A 153 3.80 -4.11 12.00
CA ASP A 153 4.36 -3.16 11.03
C ASP A 153 5.59 -2.46 11.62
N VAL A 154 6.77 -2.92 11.23
CA VAL A 154 8.05 -2.41 11.72
C VAL A 154 8.59 -1.36 10.74
N GLY A 155 8.80 -0.14 11.23
CA GLY A 155 9.09 1.01 10.38
C GLY A 155 7.82 1.54 9.75
N ALA A 156 6.84 1.86 10.61
CA ALA A 156 5.51 2.27 10.19
C ALA A 156 5.50 3.68 9.54
N VAL A 157 6.49 4.54 9.83
CA VAL A 157 6.59 5.91 9.28
C VAL A 157 5.31 6.70 9.54
N TYR A 158 4.49 6.96 8.51
CA TYR A 158 3.19 7.64 8.67
C TYR A 158 2.04 6.69 9.02
N GLY A 159 2.24 5.37 8.93
CA GLY A 159 1.21 4.37 9.19
C GLY A 159 0.39 3.98 7.97
N TYR A 160 0.94 4.13 6.76
CA TYR A 160 0.27 3.70 5.53
C TYR A 160 -0.08 2.21 5.56
N TYR A 161 0.92 1.34 5.78
CA TYR A 161 0.67 -0.10 5.91
C TYR A 161 -0.05 -0.45 7.21
N THR A 162 0.22 0.25 8.31
CA THR A 162 -0.52 0.12 9.57
C THR A 162 -2.03 0.28 9.36
N ALA A 163 -2.47 1.30 8.60
CA ALA A 163 -3.88 1.53 8.31
C ALA A 163 -4.48 0.44 7.39
N VAL A 164 -3.73 0.00 6.38
CA VAL A 164 -4.12 -1.12 5.51
C VAL A 164 -4.29 -2.40 6.31
N LEU A 165 -3.31 -2.76 7.15
CA LEU A 165 -3.37 -3.94 8.00
C LEU A 165 -4.54 -3.86 9.00
N ALA A 166 -4.75 -2.71 9.65
CA ALA A 166 -5.83 -2.53 10.61
C ALA A 166 -7.21 -2.69 9.94
N ASP A 167 -7.37 -2.13 8.74
CA ASP A 167 -8.58 -2.33 7.96
C ASP A 167 -8.76 -3.78 7.51
N LEU A 168 -7.68 -4.52 7.22
CA LEU A 168 -7.73 -5.92 6.77
C LEU A 168 -7.98 -6.94 7.89
N VAL A 169 -7.39 -6.74 9.07
CA VAL A 169 -7.60 -7.64 10.21
C VAL A 169 -8.96 -7.39 10.89
N GLY A 170 -9.46 -6.15 10.83
CA GLY A 170 -10.75 -5.77 11.42
C GLY A 170 -10.76 -5.83 12.95
N SER A 171 -11.95 -5.65 13.54
CA SER A 171 -12.13 -5.53 14.99
C SER A 171 -11.82 -6.79 15.80
N ALA A 172 -11.77 -7.96 15.15
CA ALA A 172 -11.38 -9.21 15.77
C ALA A 172 -9.87 -9.47 15.73
N GLY A 173 -9.13 -8.66 14.97
CA GLY A 173 -7.68 -8.77 14.84
C GLY A 173 -6.95 -7.66 15.58
N ARG A 174 -5.63 -7.61 15.37
CA ARG A 174 -4.77 -6.65 16.06
C ARG A 174 -3.61 -6.22 15.17
N VAL A 175 -3.20 -4.95 15.31
CA VAL A 175 -1.99 -4.44 14.67
C VAL A 175 -1.04 -3.85 15.70
N VAL A 176 0.24 -4.19 15.61
CA VAL A 176 1.31 -3.60 16.43
C VAL A 176 2.24 -2.84 15.48
N ALA A 177 2.31 -1.51 15.63
CA ALA A 177 3.11 -0.67 14.75
C ALA A 177 4.26 0.00 15.51
N LEU A 178 5.46 -0.08 14.96
CA LEU A 178 6.69 0.45 15.54
C LEU A 178 7.23 1.58 14.69
N GLU A 179 7.43 2.74 15.31
CA GLU A 179 8.11 3.88 14.71
C GLU A 179 8.95 4.59 15.77
N PRO A 180 10.30 4.49 15.73
CA PRO A 180 11.16 5.08 16.74
C PRO A 180 11.31 6.61 16.62
N ASN A 181 11.17 7.19 15.43
CA ASN A 181 11.33 8.63 15.24
C ASN A 181 10.17 9.37 15.91
N PRO A 182 10.44 10.28 16.88
CA PRO A 182 9.38 10.93 17.65
C PRO A 182 8.43 11.79 16.80
N TRP A 183 8.94 12.37 15.71
CA TRP A 183 8.11 13.17 14.80
C TRP A 183 7.20 12.28 13.95
N LEU A 184 7.76 11.26 13.30
CA LEU A 184 6.97 10.30 12.52
C LEU A 184 5.97 9.55 13.39
N HIS A 185 6.37 9.15 14.60
CA HIS A 185 5.49 8.51 15.57
C HIS A 185 4.32 9.43 15.96
N SER A 186 4.54 10.74 16.08
CA SER A 186 3.46 11.71 16.32
C SER A 186 2.46 11.74 15.16
N LEU A 187 2.93 11.73 13.92
CA LEU A 187 2.09 11.68 12.72
C LEU A 187 1.35 10.33 12.62
N LEU A 188 2.03 9.20 12.82
CA LEU A 188 1.45 7.86 12.92
C LEU A 188 0.29 7.82 13.92
N ARG A 189 0.49 8.37 15.13
CA ARG A 189 -0.55 8.45 16.15
C ARG A 189 -1.75 9.29 15.70
N ARG A 190 -1.53 10.42 15.04
CA ARG A 190 -2.61 11.23 14.45
C ARG A 190 -3.36 10.46 13.37
N ASN A 191 -2.63 9.68 12.56
CA ASN A 191 -3.19 8.88 11.47
C ASN A 191 -4.03 7.71 11.99
N VAL A 192 -3.60 7.03 13.05
CA VAL A 192 -4.44 6.03 13.74
C VAL A 192 -5.71 6.69 14.29
N ALA A 193 -5.57 7.83 14.97
CA ALA A 193 -6.70 8.50 15.61
C ALA A 193 -7.75 9.02 14.61
N VAL A 194 -7.33 9.71 13.53
CA VAL A 194 -8.25 10.31 12.55
C VAL A 194 -9.03 9.28 11.74
N ASN A 195 -8.53 8.04 11.66
CA ASN A 195 -9.19 6.92 11.01
C ASN A 195 -9.96 6.02 11.99
N GLY A 196 -10.00 6.35 13.29
CA GLY A 196 -10.72 5.57 14.30
C GLY A 196 -10.13 4.17 14.55
N LEU A 197 -8.82 3.99 14.35
CA LEU A 197 -8.16 2.69 14.42
C LEU A 197 -7.57 2.37 15.81
N GLY A 198 -7.86 3.19 16.82
CA GLY A 198 -7.25 3.09 18.16
C GLY A 198 -7.56 1.78 18.91
N ASP A 199 -8.71 1.15 18.62
CA ASP A 199 -9.08 -0.12 19.26
C ASP A 199 -8.36 -1.33 18.65
N ILE A 200 -7.81 -1.18 17.43
CA ILE A 200 -7.15 -2.26 16.67
C ILE A 200 -5.63 -2.11 16.73
N VAL A 201 -5.12 -0.87 16.76
CA VAL A 201 -3.70 -0.55 16.61
C VAL A 201 -3.05 -0.21 17.96
N THR A 202 -2.02 -0.96 18.32
CA THR A 202 -1.09 -0.63 19.40
C THR A 202 0.18 0.01 18.82
N LEU A 203 0.58 1.16 19.35
CA LEU A 203 1.74 1.93 18.87
C LEU A 203 2.90 1.86 19.85
N HIS A 204 4.09 1.55 19.34
CA HIS A 204 5.33 1.53 20.11
C HIS A 204 6.35 2.52 19.52
N ARG A 205 6.88 3.42 20.37
CA ARG A 205 7.95 4.36 19.99
C ARG A 205 9.32 3.75 20.27
N THR A 206 9.62 2.67 19.56
CA THR A 206 10.79 1.82 19.76
C THR A 206 11.26 1.30 18.41
N ALA A 207 12.54 0.93 18.30
CA ALA A 207 13.06 0.22 17.15
C ALA A 207 13.08 -1.29 17.42
N ALA A 208 12.71 -2.08 16.41
CA ALA A 208 12.97 -3.50 16.46
C ALA A 208 14.47 -3.77 16.33
N ALA A 209 15.01 -4.62 17.20
CA ALA A 209 16.43 -4.99 17.22
C ALA A 209 16.60 -6.43 17.73
N GLU A 210 17.85 -6.89 17.79
CA GLU A 210 18.21 -8.21 18.33
C GLU A 210 17.93 -8.31 19.83
N ALA A 211 18.20 -7.24 20.56
CA ALA A 211 18.12 -7.19 22.02
C ALA A 211 17.65 -5.82 22.51
N LYS A 212 17.35 -5.73 23.81
CA LYS A 212 16.93 -4.49 24.45
C LYS A 212 18.09 -3.50 24.57
N HIS A 213 17.83 -2.25 24.16
CA HIS A 213 18.71 -1.10 24.34
C HIS A 213 17.89 0.10 24.82
N ASP A 214 18.32 0.75 25.91
CA ASP A 214 17.60 1.91 26.46
C ASP A 214 17.66 3.13 25.51
N ALA A 215 18.78 3.28 24.81
CA ALA A 215 18.93 4.27 23.75
C ALA A 215 19.97 3.81 22.73
N GLN A 216 19.58 3.71 21.48
CA GLN A 216 20.49 3.56 20.35
C GLN A 216 20.16 4.58 19.26
N ARG A 217 21.17 4.97 18.47
CA ARG A 217 20.98 5.88 17.36
C ARG A 217 20.42 5.09 16.17
N VAL A 218 19.14 5.30 15.88
CA VAL A 218 18.47 4.69 14.73
C VAL A 218 18.48 5.65 13.55
N PRO A 219 18.59 5.15 12.30
CA PRO A 219 18.43 5.99 11.12
C PRO A 219 17.07 6.72 11.15
N ALA A 220 17.09 8.02 10.90
CA ALA A 220 15.90 8.88 10.92
C ALA A 220 15.86 9.68 9.62
N GLN A 221 15.57 9.02 8.51
CA GLN A 221 15.41 9.71 7.23
C GLN A 221 14.05 10.40 7.20
N LEU A 222 14.07 11.74 7.20
CA LEU A 222 12.89 12.58 7.01
C LEU A 222 12.88 13.26 5.64
N THR A 223 14.02 13.33 4.95
CA THR A 223 14.16 14.05 3.68
C THR A 223 14.91 13.18 2.68
N GLY A 224 14.22 12.72 1.63
CA GLY A 224 14.84 12.04 0.49
C GLY A 224 14.20 10.72 0.08
N PRO A 225 14.50 10.22 -1.13
CA PRO A 225 13.96 8.96 -1.61
C PRO A 225 14.43 7.79 -0.72
N PHE A 226 13.49 6.99 -0.22
CA PHE A 226 13.75 5.80 0.61
C PHE A 226 14.59 4.74 -0.13
N HIS A 227 14.58 4.76 -1.47
CA HIS A 227 15.25 3.80 -2.33
C HIS A 227 16.16 4.45 -3.38
N GLY A 228 17.18 3.71 -3.81
CA GLY A 228 18.04 4.06 -4.95
C GLY A 228 19.36 4.77 -4.57
N PRO A 229 20.26 4.94 -5.55
CA PRO A 229 21.62 5.44 -5.33
C PRO A 229 21.69 6.90 -4.86
N PHE A 230 20.58 7.64 -5.00
CA PHE A 230 20.47 9.04 -4.62
C PHE A 230 19.78 9.27 -3.27
N ALA A 231 19.40 8.21 -2.54
CA ALA A 231 18.86 8.32 -1.18
C ALA A 231 19.79 9.17 -0.28
N ASN A 232 21.10 9.03 -0.47
CA ASN A 232 22.14 9.75 0.27
C ASN A 232 22.42 11.18 -0.23
N TRP A 233 21.79 11.64 -1.31
CA TRP A 233 21.93 13.03 -1.79
C TRP A 233 20.95 13.98 -1.12
N PHE A 234 19.79 13.48 -0.72
CA PHE A 234 18.74 14.26 -0.07
C PHE A 234 18.81 14.19 1.47
N THR A 235 19.75 13.43 2.02
CA THR A 235 20.05 13.38 3.47
C THR A 235 20.64 14.69 4.02
N PHE A 236 20.99 15.64 3.14
CA PHE A 236 21.69 16.86 3.51
C PHE A 236 20.79 18.09 3.37
N GLU A 237 20.01 18.40 4.40
CA GLU A 237 19.71 19.81 4.71
C GLU A 237 19.30 20.09 6.16
N HIS A 238 19.04 19.09 7.02
CA HIS A 238 18.64 19.35 8.43
C HIS A 238 19.36 18.52 9.52
N GLY A 239 20.54 17.95 9.26
CA GLY A 239 21.43 17.44 10.32
C GLY A 239 20.93 16.24 11.15
N ARG A 240 19.82 15.60 10.79
CA ARG A 240 19.26 14.44 11.51
C ARG A 240 19.55 13.12 10.79
N ALA A 241 20.83 12.69 10.76
CA ALA A 241 21.20 11.37 10.23
C ALA A 241 20.72 10.19 11.11
N GLY A 242 20.06 10.48 12.23
CA GLY A 242 19.49 9.49 13.14
C GLY A 242 18.89 10.16 14.38
N CYS A 243 18.05 9.43 15.11
CA CYS A 243 17.52 9.87 16.40
C CYS A 243 17.82 8.82 17.48
N PRO A 244 18.06 9.23 18.74
CA PRO A 244 18.12 8.28 19.84
C PRO A 244 16.73 7.73 20.11
N ALA A 245 16.59 6.41 20.12
CA ALA A 245 15.36 5.72 20.45
C ALA A 245 15.67 4.45 21.24
N PRO A 246 14.74 4.01 22.13
CA PRO A 246 14.83 2.68 22.69
C PRO A 246 14.71 1.65 21.57
N ALA A 247 15.24 0.46 21.83
CA ALA A 247 15.08 -0.66 20.94
C ALA A 247 14.89 -1.95 21.72
N GLU A 248 14.17 -2.89 21.13
CA GLU A 248 13.85 -4.17 21.75
C GLU A 248 13.52 -5.23 20.71
N ALA A 249 13.62 -6.49 21.14
CA ALA A 249 13.25 -7.59 20.29
C ALA A 249 11.74 -7.68 20.15
N LEU A 250 11.26 -7.98 18.94
CA LEU A 250 9.81 -8.07 18.67
C LEU A 250 9.13 -9.12 19.54
N GLN A 251 9.86 -10.15 19.93
CA GLN A 251 9.37 -11.19 20.81
C GLN A 251 9.00 -10.73 22.23
N ASP A 252 9.51 -9.58 22.68
CA ASP A 252 9.33 -9.08 24.05
C ASP A 252 8.24 -8.01 24.14
N LEU A 253 7.74 -7.50 23.00
CA LEU A 253 6.78 -6.39 22.94
C LEU A 253 5.38 -6.79 23.37
N GLU A 254 4.86 -7.87 22.80
CA GLU A 254 3.50 -8.33 23.09
C GLU A 254 3.47 -9.86 23.22
N PRO A 255 2.63 -10.38 24.12
CA PRO A 255 2.43 -11.81 24.25
C PRO A 255 1.66 -12.36 23.04
N GLY A 256 1.90 -13.63 22.72
CA GLY A 256 1.14 -14.37 21.71
C GLY A 256 1.88 -14.65 20.41
N SER A 257 1.19 -15.36 19.51
CA SER A 257 1.62 -15.64 18.14
C SER A 257 1.28 -14.47 17.22
N ILE A 258 1.99 -14.39 16.10
CA ILE A 258 1.74 -13.40 15.05
C ILE A 258 1.51 -14.09 13.71
N ASP A 259 0.66 -13.50 12.87
CA ASP A 259 0.27 -14.08 11.59
C ASP A 259 0.96 -13.38 10.41
N VAL A 260 1.27 -12.09 10.58
CA VAL A 260 1.88 -11.23 9.55
C VAL A 260 2.93 -10.34 10.20
N LEU A 261 4.12 -10.29 9.61
CA LEU A 261 5.19 -9.37 10.00
C LEU A 261 5.67 -8.60 8.77
N ARG A 262 5.49 -7.29 8.75
CA ARG A 262 6.08 -6.42 7.74
C ARG A 262 7.29 -5.70 8.33
N ILE A 263 8.45 -5.84 7.68
CA ILE A 263 9.71 -5.19 8.03
C ILE A 263 10.05 -4.18 6.93
N GLY A 264 9.75 -2.91 7.18
CA GLY A 264 9.98 -1.78 6.27
C GLY A 264 11.32 -1.08 6.44
N VAL A 265 12.30 -1.71 7.10
CA VAL A 265 13.56 -1.08 7.46
C VAL A 265 14.72 -1.96 6.99
N ALA A 266 15.05 -1.88 5.70
CA ALA A 266 16.09 -2.71 5.08
C ALA A 266 17.48 -2.57 5.77
N SER A 267 17.78 -1.41 6.34
CA SER A 267 19.06 -1.13 7.00
C SER A 267 19.24 -1.78 8.38
N ALA A 268 18.16 -2.33 8.95
CA ALA A 268 18.19 -3.03 10.24
C ALA A 268 17.69 -4.48 10.12
N ALA A 269 17.51 -4.97 8.89
CA ALA A 269 16.91 -6.28 8.63
C ALA A 269 17.67 -7.42 9.32
N ASP A 270 19.01 -7.38 9.33
CA ASP A 270 19.87 -8.35 10.01
C ASP A 270 19.63 -8.39 11.53
N SER A 271 19.66 -7.24 12.19
CA SER A 271 19.44 -7.14 13.64
C SER A 271 18.02 -7.55 14.02
N ILE A 272 17.03 -7.12 13.24
CA ILE A 272 15.62 -7.49 13.49
C ILE A 272 15.45 -9.00 13.38
N VAL A 273 15.95 -9.63 12.30
CA VAL A 273 15.84 -11.07 12.08
C VAL A 273 16.54 -11.88 13.18
N ALA A 274 17.70 -11.43 13.65
CA ALA A 274 18.39 -12.05 14.79
C ALA A 274 17.51 -12.05 16.06
N GLY A 275 16.73 -10.98 16.27
CA GLY A 275 15.77 -10.83 17.38
C GLY A 275 14.39 -11.45 17.15
N LEU A 276 14.23 -12.38 16.20
CA LEU A 276 12.94 -13.06 15.97
C LEU A 276 12.85 -14.47 16.53
N GLY A 277 13.93 -15.07 17.05
CA GLY A 277 14.01 -16.50 17.36
C GLY A 277 12.77 -17.06 18.09
N GLY A 278 12.46 -16.50 19.26
CA GLY A 278 11.31 -16.95 20.06
C GLY A 278 9.95 -16.62 19.42
N LEU A 279 9.88 -15.61 18.54
CA LEU A 279 8.67 -15.25 17.81
C LEU A 279 8.39 -16.23 16.66
N LEU A 280 9.45 -16.66 15.97
CA LEU A 280 9.37 -17.66 14.91
C LEU A 280 8.95 -19.04 15.43
N ASP A 281 9.32 -19.38 16.66
CA ASP A 281 9.00 -20.67 17.27
C ASP A 281 7.52 -20.78 17.65
N ARG A 282 6.94 -19.69 18.17
CA ARG A 282 5.51 -19.63 18.53
C ARG A 282 4.58 -19.23 17.38
N SER A 283 5.13 -18.90 16.22
CA SER A 283 4.37 -18.43 15.04
C SER A 283 4.71 -19.29 13.81
N PRO A 284 4.35 -20.58 13.78
CA PRO A 284 4.81 -21.53 12.76
C PRO A 284 4.33 -21.20 11.33
N ASN A 285 3.22 -20.47 11.21
CA ASN A 285 2.61 -20.05 9.94
C ASN A 285 2.87 -18.58 9.60
N LEU A 286 3.80 -17.92 10.30
CA LEU A 286 4.10 -16.50 10.10
C LEU A 286 4.42 -16.20 8.62
N ARG A 287 3.80 -15.15 8.10
CA ARG A 287 4.12 -14.56 6.80
C ARG A 287 4.93 -13.30 7.02
N ILE A 288 6.17 -13.29 6.56
CA ILE A 288 7.06 -12.13 6.69
C ILE A 288 7.17 -11.45 5.34
N LEU A 289 6.85 -10.15 5.29
CA LEU A 289 7.13 -9.26 4.17
C LEU A 289 8.29 -8.36 4.58
N MET A 290 9.47 -8.55 3.99
CA MET A 290 10.69 -7.87 4.42
C MET A 290 11.32 -7.11 3.28
N GLU A 291 11.48 -5.80 3.44
CA GLU A 291 12.34 -5.03 2.56
C GLU A 291 13.81 -5.42 2.77
N PHE A 292 14.48 -5.73 1.66
CA PHE A 292 15.86 -6.17 1.65
C PHE A 292 16.67 -5.38 0.62
N ASP A 293 17.85 -4.93 1.04
CA ASP A 293 18.88 -4.35 0.17
C ASP A 293 20.23 -4.86 0.66
N ALA A 294 20.92 -5.62 -0.18
CA ALA A 294 22.21 -6.22 0.16
C ALA A 294 23.26 -5.17 0.55
N ASN A 295 23.16 -3.94 0.04
CA ASN A 295 24.11 -2.85 0.35
C ASN A 295 23.83 -2.18 1.71
N ARG A 296 22.66 -2.43 2.30
CA ARG A 296 22.23 -1.84 3.58
C ARG A 296 22.29 -2.83 4.74
N CYS A 297 22.55 -4.10 4.45
CA CYS A 297 22.67 -5.18 5.42
C CYS A 297 24.16 -5.44 5.72
N LYS A 298 24.55 -5.55 7.00
CA LYS A 298 25.96 -5.75 7.36
C LYS A 298 26.49 -7.10 6.87
N GLU A 299 25.68 -8.14 7.08
CA GLU A 299 26.03 -9.54 6.79
C GLU A 299 25.00 -10.17 5.82
N ALA A 300 24.80 -9.53 4.66
CA ALA A 300 23.79 -9.96 3.68
C ALA A 300 23.87 -11.45 3.29
N PRO A 301 25.06 -12.03 3.00
CA PRO A 301 25.16 -13.46 2.68
C PRO A 301 24.71 -14.37 3.81
N ALA A 302 25.12 -14.07 5.06
CA ALA A 302 24.77 -14.87 6.22
C ALA A 302 23.27 -14.80 6.53
N LEU A 303 22.68 -13.59 6.43
CA LEU A 303 21.25 -13.39 6.60
C LEU A 303 20.45 -14.20 5.57
N LEU A 304 20.78 -14.08 4.27
CA LEU A 304 20.08 -14.81 3.21
C LEU A 304 20.24 -16.32 3.35
N ALA A 305 21.42 -16.81 3.75
CA ALA A 305 21.64 -18.23 4.03
C ALA A 305 20.74 -18.73 5.17
N ALA A 306 20.68 -18.01 6.30
CA ALA A 306 19.81 -18.35 7.43
C ALA A 306 18.32 -18.34 7.05
N LEU A 307 17.88 -17.36 6.27
CA LEU A 307 16.50 -17.26 5.80
C LEU A 307 16.15 -18.40 4.82
N SER A 308 17.03 -18.70 3.86
CA SER A 308 16.83 -19.76 2.87
C SER A 308 16.79 -21.15 3.48
N ALA A 309 17.47 -21.37 4.60
CA ALA A 309 17.41 -22.61 5.36
C ALA A 309 16.04 -22.85 6.03
N ARG A 310 15.26 -21.79 6.29
CA ARG A 310 13.97 -21.87 7.00
C ARG A 310 12.76 -21.69 6.08
N TYR A 311 12.88 -20.87 5.04
CA TYR A 311 11.79 -20.49 4.16
C TYR A 311 12.21 -20.55 2.69
N PRO A 312 11.28 -20.88 1.76
CA PRO A 312 11.51 -20.63 0.35
C PRO A 312 11.69 -19.12 0.12
N LEU A 313 12.80 -18.75 -0.53
CA LEU A 313 13.05 -17.36 -0.90
C LEU A 313 12.15 -16.98 -2.08
N ARG A 314 11.33 -15.96 -1.86
CA ARG A 314 10.48 -15.36 -2.89
C ARG A 314 10.56 -13.85 -2.79
N TYR A 315 10.49 -13.16 -3.90
CA TYR A 315 10.34 -11.71 -3.95
C TYR A 315 8.97 -11.33 -4.51
N ILE A 316 8.44 -10.19 -4.09
CA ILE A 316 7.21 -9.61 -4.63
C ILE A 316 7.59 -8.58 -5.68
N ASP A 317 7.02 -8.72 -6.87
CA ASP A 317 7.32 -7.85 -8.01
C ASP A 317 6.14 -6.97 -8.41
N GLY A 318 6.27 -6.26 -9.53
CA GLY A 318 5.25 -5.31 -10.00
C GLY A 318 3.89 -5.94 -10.36
N ASP A 319 3.81 -7.25 -10.55
CA ASP A 319 2.53 -7.96 -10.76
C ASP A 319 1.87 -8.37 -9.42
N SER A 320 2.45 -7.92 -8.30
CA SER A 320 1.97 -8.19 -6.96
C SER A 320 1.98 -9.70 -6.65
N ARG A 321 2.90 -10.47 -7.23
CA ARG A 321 3.01 -11.92 -7.00
C ARG A 321 4.34 -12.26 -6.37
N ALA A 322 4.33 -13.23 -5.46
CA ALA A 322 5.57 -13.80 -4.94
C ALA A 322 6.17 -14.77 -5.97
N LYS A 323 7.38 -14.48 -6.44
CA LYS A 323 8.12 -15.30 -7.41
C LYS A 323 9.38 -15.87 -6.72
N PRO A 324 9.75 -17.13 -6.96
CA PRO A 324 10.98 -17.70 -6.42
C PRO A 324 12.21 -16.86 -6.81
N CYS A 325 13.18 -16.78 -5.91
CA CYS A 325 14.50 -16.21 -6.19
C CYS A 325 15.61 -16.97 -5.50
N THR A 326 16.84 -16.72 -5.93
CA THR A 326 18.05 -17.29 -5.35
C THR A 326 18.84 -16.25 -4.55
N VAL A 327 19.73 -16.73 -3.67
CA VAL A 327 20.66 -15.86 -2.93
C VAL A 327 21.54 -15.06 -3.91
N GLU A 328 22.01 -15.69 -4.99
CA GLU A 328 22.85 -15.03 -6.00
C GLU A 328 22.13 -13.86 -6.69
N GLU A 329 20.86 -14.05 -7.06
CA GLU A 329 20.03 -12.98 -7.64
C GLU A 329 19.85 -11.81 -6.67
N LEU A 330 19.59 -12.08 -5.39
CA LEU A 330 19.42 -11.04 -4.38
C LEU A 330 20.72 -10.28 -4.07
N MET A 331 21.87 -10.96 -4.14
CA MET A 331 23.18 -10.34 -3.94
C MET A 331 23.64 -9.47 -5.11
N THR A 332 23.18 -9.76 -6.33
CA THR A 332 23.55 -9.01 -7.54
C THR A 332 22.62 -7.83 -7.83
N GLN A 333 21.42 -7.81 -7.23
CA GLN A 333 20.49 -6.69 -7.34
C GLN A 333 20.99 -5.43 -6.64
N ARG A 334 20.84 -4.28 -7.31
CA ARG A 334 21.16 -2.94 -6.77
C ARG A 334 19.94 -2.15 -6.30
N ARG A 335 18.81 -2.82 -6.10
CA ARG A 335 17.54 -2.20 -5.72
C ARG A 335 17.01 -2.87 -4.46
N VAL A 336 16.23 -2.10 -3.71
CA VAL A 336 15.47 -2.64 -2.58
C VAL A 336 14.38 -3.55 -3.13
N THR A 337 14.29 -4.75 -2.58
CA THR A 337 13.36 -5.80 -2.99
C THR A 337 12.56 -6.24 -1.78
N THR A 338 11.23 -6.40 -1.91
CA THR A 338 10.42 -6.96 -0.83
C THR A 338 10.40 -8.47 -0.94
N LEU A 339 10.94 -9.16 0.07
CA LEU A 339 10.91 -10.61 0.20
C LEU A 339 9.62 -11.06 0.87
N TYR A 340 9.10 -12.19 0.42
CA TYR A 340 8.04 -12.93 1.10
C TYR A 340 8.61 -14.23 1.66
N LEU A 341 8.66 -14.34 2.99
CA LEU A 341 9.23 -15.47 3.71
C LEU A 341 8.13 -16.14 4.52
N SER A 342 7.67 -17.29 4.03
CA SER A 342 6.70 -18.13 4.73
C SER A 342 6.70 -19.54 4.18
N LYS A 343 6.27 -20.49 5.03
CA LYS A 343 5.90 -21.84 4.60
C LYS A 343 4.49 -21.89 3.99
N VAL A 344 3.68 -20.86 4.22
CA VAL A 344 2.33 -20.73 3.65
C VAL A 344 2.43 -20.13 2.25
N GLU A 345 1.81 -20.80 1.27
CA GLU A 345 1.74 -20.26 -0.09
C GLU A 345 0.87 -19.00 -0.14
N PRO A 346 1.32 -17.94 -0.85
CA PRO A 346 0.54 -16.73 -1.00
C PRO A 346 -0.62 -16.93 -1.99
N ARG A 347 -1.69 -16.15 -1.80
CA ARG A 347 -2.92 -16.17 -2.60
C ARG A 347 -2.84 -15.40 -3.92
#